data_AF-A0A178DLE6-F1
#
_entry.id   AF-A0A178DLE6-F1
#
_cell.length_a   1.000
_cell.length_b   1.000
_cell.length_c   1.000
_cell.angle_alpha   90.00
_cell.angle_beta   90.00
_cell.angle_gamma   90.00
#
_symmetry.space_group_name_H-M   'P 1'
#
loop_
_entity.id
_entity.type
_entity.pdbx_description
1 polymer ?
#
loop_
_entity_poly.entity_id
_entity_poly.type
_entity_poly.pdbx_seq_one_letter_code
_entity_poly.pdbx_strand_id
1 'polypeptide(L)'
;MVRLFVPEGEDQHVVTSSYRDGFPTEPSLFASATRSCVIAAVMTAAGALGGAAAPGLFVKCVAIVGLVDLPHTALLVYGRRELDSAVLKVDNITPKPGKLWERTSFFTVDDAYLSGGALGALAALNPRALPGVRGWKRFFGAATIGSAIGAQIGYKVMEADVGRDAITRGQKFHWSRRCAQYQEKLASNEKARASLFWPGRTVLALNALASSRLGQFTERFGYSAFRRQLGSPPGPGHAHNAGEWHTVPPRLATQQSSQETIAFTIQLDKSVSNGHDVLKNFRVYRDSLPEKDAEEIQERLSHLHELKDKMNSETKFLWQVLAKKEGQLYDMVEEDYEKDILRRQLQLLNSMTMALVQRESIITYHIADARKQLRQIDRNDTNSHADPVIAEALGSEVFIERETVHSPDIIVKDVRLHWANTKDKFAVLQTALQHHRSNHPKGSDSADTIKQIDEVIDNSKRNIEATERLLKEFEAQVLKAEATAAKQGEPKAAEQK
;
A
#
# COMPACT_ATOMS: atom_id res chain seq x y z
N MET A 1 14.81 5.72 28.46
CA MET A 1 13.58 5.52 27.68
C MET A 1 12.78 6.79 27.72
N VAL A 2 12.74 7.49 26.59
CA VAL A 2 12.12 8.81 26.45
C VAL A 2 11.33 8.91 25.16
N ARG A 3 10.31 9.77 25.15
CA ARG A 3 9.65 10.29 23.96
C ARG A 3 9.99 11.76 23.83
N LEU A 4 10.37 12.23 22.65
CA LEU A 4 10.72 13.63 22.43
C LEU A 4 9.60 14.38 21.71
N PHE A 5 9.44 15.65 22.04
CA PHE A 5 8.50 16.57 21.40
C PHE A 5 7.06 16.04 21.37
N VAL A 6 6.54 15.68 22.55
CA VAL A 6 5.15 15.27 22.73
C VAL A 6 4.23 16.42 22.33
N PRO A 7 3.35 16.23 21.31
CA PRO A 7 2.52 17.31 20.79
C PRO A 7 1.53 17.80 21.84
N GLU A 8 1.14 19.05 21.67
CA GLU A 8 0.09 19.64 22.47
C GLU A 8 -1.24 18.94 22.16
N GLY A 9 -1.97 18.59 23.22
CA GLY A 9 -3.25 17.89 23.13
C GLY A 9 -3.18 16.43 22.72
N GLU A 10 -2.04 15.75 22.92
CA GLU A 10 -1.91 14.31 22.64
C GLU A 10 -3.08 13.51 23.26
N ASP A 11 -3.66 12.63 22.44
CA ASP A 11 -4.82 11.77 22.75
C ASP A 11 -6.13 12.48 23.11
N GLN A 12 -6.21 13.81 22.95
CA GLN A 12 -7.46 14.54 23.17
C GLN A 12 -8.32 14.67 21.91
N HIS A 13 -7.71 14.55 20.73
CA HIS A 13 -8.40 14.68 19.46
C HIS A 13 -7.76 13.81 18.39
N VAL A 14 -8.53 13.54 17.34
CA VAL A 14 -8.10 12.76 16.18
C VAL A 14 -6.81 13.31 15.54
N VAL A 15 -6.70 14.63 15.47
CA VAL A 15 -5.55 15.34 14.89
C VAL A 15 -4.29 15.15 15.73
N THR A 16 -4.44 14.93 17.03
CA THR A 16 -3.37 14.78 18.02
C THR A 16 -3.35 13.37 18.60
N SER A 17 -3.82 12.37 17.86
CA SER A 17 -3.77 10.97 18.29
C SER A 17 -2.32 10.54 18.53
N SER A 18 -2.08 9.87 19.66
CA SER A 18 -0.76 9.28 19.93
C SER A 18 -0.41 8.27 18.85
N TYR A 19 0.87 8.23 18.52
CA TYR A 19 1.42 7.10 17.79
C TYR A 19 1.48 5.91 18.74
N ARG A 20 1.28 4.70 18.19
CA ARG A 20 1.43 3.44 18.95
C ARG A 20 2.76 3.43 19.71
N ASP A 21 2.76 2.85 20.91
CA ASP A 21 3.93 2.76 21.77
C ASP A 21 5.17 2.28 20.98
N GLY A 22 6.26 3.03 21.10
CA GLY A 22 7.57 2.74 20.50
C GLY A 22 7.93 3.62 19.30
N PHE A 23 6.94 4.17 18.60
CA PHE A 23 7.17 5.05 17.44
C PHE A 23 7.60 6.47 17.83
N PRO A 24 8.30 7.17 16.93
CA PRO A 24 8.72 8.53 17.21
C PRO A 24 7.52 9.46 17.28
N THR A 25 7.53 10.31 18.30
CA THR A 25 6.39 11.20 18.58
C THR A 25 6.29 12.34 17.56
N GLU A 26 7.42 12.85 17.06
CA GLU A 26 7.47 13.79 15.93
C GLU A 26 8.39 13.27 14.80
N PRO A 27 7.83 12.52 13.82
CA PRO A 27 8.62 11.87 12.75
C PRO A 27 9.45 12.83 11.90
N SER A 28 9.07 14.11 11.82
CA SER A 28 9.75 15.10 10.98
C SER A 28 11.17 15.42 11.45
N LEU A 29 11.44 15.31 12.77
CA LEU A 29 12.77 15.51 13.35
C LEU A 29 13.75 14.41 12.93
N PHE A 30 13.28 13.16 12.92
CA PHE A 30 14.05 12.00 12.46
C PHE A 30 14.31 12.07 10.95
N ALA A 31 13.28 12.48 10.21
CA ALA A 31 13.41 12.72 8.79
C ALA A 31 14.47 13.80 8.53
N SER A 32 14.57 14.86 9.35
CA SER A 32 15.57 15.92 9.18
C SER A 32 17.01 15.42 9.14
N ALA A 33 17.42 14.59 10.09
CA ALA A 33 18.76 14.00 10.11
C ALA A 33 19.01 13.11 8.87
N THR A 34 18.00 12.32 8.48
CA THR A 34 18.07 11.45 7.29
C THR A 34 18.17 12.26 6.00
N ARG A 35 17.31 13.28 5.82
CA ARG A 35 17.32 14.20 4.68
C ARG A 35 18.67 14.89 4.54
N SER A 36 19.23 15.35 5.67
CA SER A 36 20.55 15.97 5.71
C SER A 36 21.66 15.04 5.21
N CYS A 37 21.61 13.76 5.61
CA CYS A 37 22.54 12.74 5.11
C CYS A 37 22.38 12.46 3.62
N VAL A 38 21.14 12.33 3.12
CA VAL A 38 20.88 12.06 1.70
C VAL A 38 21.35 13.22 0.82
N ILE A 39 20.99 14.46 1.17
CA ILE A 39 21.41 15.65 0.42
C ILE A 39 22.93 15.78 0.46
N ALA A 40 23.55 15.59 1.62
CA ALA A 40 25.01 15.63 1.74
C ALA A 40 25.70 14.54 0.93
N ALA A 41 25.12 13.34 0.81
CA ALA A 41 25.65 12.28 -0.03
C ALA A 41 25.64 12.68 -1.51
N VAL A 42 24.54 13.27 -1.99
CA VAL A 42 24.42 13.80 -3.35
C VAL A 42 25.46 14.91 -3.60
N MET A 43 25.58 15.88 -2.68
CA MET A 43 26.58 16.96 -2.80
C MET A 43 28.02 16.42 -2.80
N THR A 44 28.30 15.41 -1.98
CA THR A 44 29.63 14.79 -1.91
C THR A 44 29.94 14.02 -3.18
N ALA A 45 28.97 13.27 -3.72
CA ALA A 45 29.11 12.56 -4.98
C ALA A 45 29.37 13.52 -6.15
N ALA A 46 28.62 14.63 -6.23
CA ALA A 46 28.86 15.67 -7.22
C ALA A 46 30.26 16.29 -7.08
N GLY A 47 30.69 16.56 -5.85
CA GLY A 47 32.06 17.03 -5.56
C GLY A 47 33.13 16.01 -5.97
N ALA A 48 32.87 14.72 -5.81
CA ALA A 48 33.78 13.65 -6.23
C ALA A 48 33.93 13.58 -7.75
N LEU A 49 32.83 13.69 -8.49
CA LEU A 49 32.86 13.75 -9.96
C LEU A 49 33.66 14.96 -10.47
N GLY A 50 33.64 16.07 -9.74
CA GLY A 50 34.44 17.26 -10.04
C GLY A 50 35.89 17.24 -9.52
N GLY A 51 36.37 16.12 -8.96
CA GLY A 51 37.73 16.02 -8.39
C GLY A 51 37.95 16.81 -7.09
N ALA A 52 36.88 17.32 -6.46
CA ALA A 52 36.92 18.15 -5.26
C ALA A 52 36.62 17.38 -3.96
N ALA A 53 36.53 16.04 -4.00
CA ALA A 53 36.22 15.21 -2.83
C ALA A 53 37.41 15.07 -1.87
N ALA A 54 37.58 16.05 -0.99
CA ALA A 54 38.51 15.96 0.12
C ALA A 54 37.97 15.03 1.24
N PRO A 55 38.85 14.39 2.02
CA PRO A 55 38.45 13.65 3.22
C PRO A 55 37.58 14.51 4.15
N GLY A 56 36.47 13.93 4.61
CA GLY A 56 35.52 14.59 5.50
C GLY A 56 34.54 15.56 4.81
N LEU A 57 34.54 15.65 3.48
CA LEU A 57 33.56 16.48 2.74
C LEU A 57 32.11 16.12 3.09
N PHE A 58 31.78 14.83 3.15
CA PHE A 58 30.44 14.36 3.53
C PHE A 58 29.98 14.93 4.87
N VAL A 59 30.80 14.78 5.92
CA VAL A 59 30.45 15.23 7.27
C VAL A 59 30.30 16.77 7.32
N LYS A 60 31.13 17.50 6.55
CA LYS A 60 30.96 18.96 6.39
C LYS A 60 29.63 19.30 5.73
N CYS A 61 29.27 18.60 4.66
CA CYS A 61 28.00 18.81 3.97
C CYS A 61 26.82 18.47 4.88
N VAL A 62 26.85 17.35 5.62
CA VAL A 62 25.80 17.01 6.60
C VAL A 62 25.66 18.11 7.63
N ALA A 63 26.76 18.65 8.16
CA ALA A 63 26.71 19.72 9.15
C ALA A 63 26.09 21.00 8.60
N ILE A 64 26.41 21.38 7.36
CA ILE A 64 25.88 22.58 6.71
C ILE A 64 24.40 22.40 6.37
N VAL A 65 24.04 21.28 5.74
CA VAL A 65 22.65 20.98 5.38
C VAL A 65 21.79 20.84 6.63
N GLY A 66 22.27 20.15 7.66
CA GLY A 66 21.57 20.02 8.93
C GLY A 66 21.35 21.35 9.63
N LEU A 67 22.29 22.30 9.54
CA LEU A 67 22.12 23.64 10.09
C LEU A 67 20.98 24.42 9.40
N VAL A 68 20.71 24.15 8.13
CA VAL A 68 19.62 24.77 7.36
C VAL A 68 18.31 24.00 7.52
N ASP A 69 18.36 22.67 7.51
CA ASP A 69 17.18 21.80 7.57
C ASP A 69 16.57 21.73 8.98
N LEU A 70 17.35 21.91 10.05
CA LEU A 70 16.82 21.96 11.42
C LEU A 70 15.88 23.15 11.65
N PRO A 71 16.23 24.41 11.34
CA PRO A 71 15.30 25.54 11.42
C PRO A 71 14.06 25.34 10.55
N HIS A 72 14.22 24.81 9.33
CA HIS A 72 13.11 24.49 8.46
C HIS A 72 12.17 23.46 9.09
N THR A 73 12.72 22.39 9.69
CA THR A 73 11.94 21.37 10.39
C THR A 73 11.26 21.94 11.62
N ALA A 74 11.95 22.77 12.41
CA ALA A 74 11.38 23.45 13.56
C ALA A 74 10.20 24.34 13.17
N LEU A 75 10.31 25.08 12.05
CA LEU A 75 9.22 25.87 11.50
C LEU A 75 8.02 25.00 11.11
N LEU A 76 8.24 23.85 10.50
CA LEU A 76 7.17 22.91 10.13
C LEU A 76 6.49 22.31 11.36
N VAL A 77 7.26 21.91 12.38
CA VAL A 77 6.73 21.37 13.64
C VAL A 77 5.92 22.42 14.38
N TYR A 78 6.46 23.65 14.49
CA TYR A 78 5.79 24.76 15.13
C TYR A 78 4.51 25.16 14.38
N GLY A 79 4.58 25.30 13.05
CA GLY A 79 3.42 25.59 12.23
C GLY A 79 2.35 24.50 12.33
N ARG A 80 2.74 23.22 12.42
CA ARG A 80 1.79 22.12 12.66
C ARG A 80 1.13 22.24 14.04
N ARG A 81 1.90 22.52 15.09
CA ARG A 81 1.37 22.74 16.43
C ARG A 81 0.34 23.86 16.46
N GLU A 82 0.56 24.95 15.72
CA GLU A 82 -0.42 26.03 15.61
C GLU A 82 -1.72 25.58 14.92
N LEU A 83 -1.61 24.75 13.86
CA LEU A 83 -2.78 24.18 13.20
C LEU A 83 -3.55 23.23 14.12
N ASP A 84 -2.84 22.39 14.86
CA ASP A 84 -3.45 21.46 15.82
C ASP A 84 -4.19 22.23 16.91
N SER A 85 -3.55 23.25 17.50
CA SER A 85 -4.17 24.11 18.51
C SER A 85 -5.39 24.87 17.95
N ALA A 86 -5.34 25.35 16.71
CA ALA A 86 -6.46 26.02 16.07
C ALA A 86 -7.64 25.07 15.86
N VAL A 87 -7.40 23.84 15.41
CA VAL A 87 -8.45 22.82 15.28
C VAL A 87 -9.06 22.49 16.64
N LEU A 88 -8.24 22.26 17.66
CA LEU A 88 -8.72 21.98 19.02
C LEU A 88 -9.60 23.11 19.56
N LYS A 89 -9.23 24.37 19.31
CA LYS A 89 -10.04 25.55 19.68
C LYS A 89 -11.38 25.60 18.95
N VAL A 90 -11.42 25.27 17.66
CA VAL A 90 -12.67 25.20 16.88
C VAL A 90 -13.62 24.15 17.49
N ASP A 91 -13.07 23.06 18.01
CA ASP A 91 -13.83 21.98 18.66
C ASP A 91 -14.11 22.24 20.15
N ASN A 92 -13.78 23.43 20.67
CA ASN A 92 -13.89 23.79 22.09
C ASN A 92 -13.14 22.84 23.03
N ILE A 93 -12.05 22.23 22.56
CA ILE A 93 -11.18 21.35 23.36
C ILE A 93 -10.03 22.19 23.92
N THR A 94 -9.87 22.20 25.25
CA THR A 94 -8.71 22.81 25.90
C THR A 94 -7.49 21.87 25.80
N PRO A 95 -6.44 22.25 25.03
CA PRO A 95 -5.30 21.38 24.82
C PRO A 95 -4.48 21.16 26.09
N LYS A 96 -4.06 19.92 26.34
CA LYS A 96 -2.98 19.59 27.28
C LYS A 96 -1.68 20.19 26.75
N PRO A 97 -0.86 20.85 27.59
CA PRO A 97 0.39 21.46 27.13
C PRO A 97 1.32 20.39 26.56
N GLY A 98 1.93 20.67 25.42
CA GLY A 98 2.96 19.82 24.83
C GLY A 98 4.19 19.71 25.74
N LYS A 99 4.91 18.60 25.67
CA LYS A 99 6.11 18.34 26.50
C LYS A 99 7.33 18.21 25.60
N LEU A 100 8.46 18.77 26.01
CA LEU A 100 9.72 18.60 25.28
C LEU A 100 10.18 17.14 25.31
N TRP A 101 9.97 16.48 26.44
CA TRP A 101 10.24 15.06 26.58
C TRP A 101 9.31 14.45 27.63
N GLU A 102 9.10 13.14 27.53
CA GLU A 102 8.37 12.33 28.50
C GLU A 102 9.12 11.02 28.73
N ARG A 103 9.19 10.57 29.98
CA ARG A 103 9.81 9.29 30.32
C ARG A 103 8.86 8.15 29.98
N THR A 104 9.35 7.13 29.29
CA THR A 104 8.60 5.90 28.99
C THR A 104 9.18 4.70 29.74
N SER A 105 8.37 3.63 29.85
CA SER A 105 8.77 2.33 30.40
C SER A 105 9.32 1.37 29.34
N PHE A 106 9.15 1.68 28.06
CA PHE A 106 9.57 0.88 26.92
C PHE A 106 10.53 1.63 26.00
N PHE A 107 11.30 0.87 25.22
CA PHE A 107 12.26 1.40 24.25
C PHE A 107 11.52 2.07 23.08
N THR A 108 12.00 3.25 22.68
CA THR A 108 11.41 4.02 21.57
C THR A 108 12.42 4.29 20.47
N VAL A 109 11.93 4.67 19.29
CA VAL A 109 12.79 5.21 18.21
C VAL A 109 13.52 6.50 18.66
N ASP A 110 12.91 7.29 19.55
CA ASP A 110 13.54 8.46 20.17
C ASP A 110 14.83 8.08 20.95
N ASP A 111 14.81 6.98 21.70
CA ASP A 111 15.99 6.48 22.43
C ASP A 111 17.12 6.09 21.46
N ALA A 112 16.78 5.38 20.38
CA ALA A 112 17.73 4.97 19.36
C ALA A 112 18.36 6.18 18.65
N TYR A 113 17.56 7.20 18.36
CA TYR A 113 18.01 8.46 17.73
C TYR A 113 18.95 9.27 18.63
N LEU A 114 18.62 9.40 19.92
CA LEU A 114 19.46 10.12 20.88
C LEU A 114 20.78 9.39 21.14
N SER A 115 20.71 8.07 21.37
CA SER A 115 21.90 7.24 21.59
C SER A 115 22.82 7.24 20.37
N GLY A 116 22.26 7.13 19.16
CA GLY A 116 23.01 7.28 17.92
C GLY A 116 23.69 8.64 17.80
N GLY A 117 22.97 9.73 18.12
CA GLY A 117 23.54 11.08 18.11
C GLY A 117 24.67 11.28 19.12
N ALA A 118 24.50 10.76 20.33
CA ALA A 118 25.52 10.79 21.38
C ALA A 118 26.77 10.00 20.97
N LEU A 119 26.60 8.78 20.44
CA LEU A 119 27.71 7.97 19.92
C LEU A 119 28.43 8.66 18.76
N GLY A 120 27.70 9.30 17.85
CA GLY A 120 28.28 10.11 16.78
C GLY A 120 29.12 11.29 17.30
N ALA A 121 28.61 12.01 18.30
CA ALA A 121 29.34 13.10 18.95
C ALA A 121 30.59 12.61 19.70
N LEU A 122 30.51 11.45 20.37
CA LEU A 122 31.65 10.82 21.03
C LEU A 122 32.71 10.36 20.01
N ALA A 123 32.30 9.78 18.88
CA ALA A 123 33.21 9.41 17.81
C ALA A 123 33.96 10.63 17.25
N ALA A 124 33.31 11.81 17.23
CA ALA A 124 33.92 13.07 16.81
C ALA A 124 34.97 13.63 17.79
N LEU A 125 35.12 13.07 19.00
CA LEU A 125 36.22 13.43 19.91
C LEU A 125 37.57 12.96 19.36
N ASN A 126 37.60 11.89 18.55
CA ASN A 126 38.81 11.43 17.90
C ASN A 126 39.02 12.18 16.57
N PRO A 127 39.95 13.15 16.47
CA PRO A 127 40.19 13.90 15.24
C PRO A 127 40.66 13.01 14.08
N ARG A 128 41.22 11.83 14.37
CA ARG A 128 41.69 10.88 13.35
C ARG A 128 40.56 10.12 12.69
N ALA A 129 39.41 9.97 13.36
CA ALA A 129 38.25 9.26 12.82
C ALA A 129 37.53 10.06 11.72
N LEU A 130 37.62 11.39 11.75
CA LEU A 130 36.96 12.30 10.81
C LEU A 130 37.97 13.29 10.21
N PRO A 131 38.93 12.80 9.39
CA PRO A 131 39.99 13.65 8.84
C PRO A 131 39.41 14.76 7.97
N GLY A 132 40.06 15.93 8.00
CA GLY A 132 39.67 17.08 7.18
C GLY A 132 38.52 17.92 7.72
N VAL A 133 37.83 17.52 8.80
CA VAL A 133 36.75 18.29 9.44
C VAL A 133 37.21 18.85 10.79
N ARG A 134 37.02 20.16 11.00
CA ARG A 134 37.43 20.86 12.23
C ARG A 134 36.26 21.65 12.83
N GLY A 135 36.36 21.93 14.13
CA GLY A 135 35.41 22.76 14.87
C GLY A 135 34.02 22.15 15.00
N TRP A 136 33.00 23.00 15.06
CA TRP A 136 31.60 22.60 15.29
C TRP A 136 31.06 21.65 14.21
N LYS A 137 31.51 21.80 12.95
CA LYS A 137 31.06 20.96 11.82
C LYS A 137 31.36 19.47 12.06
N ARG A 138 32.46 19.17 12.78
CA ARG A 138 32.84 17.79 13.10
C ARG A 138 31.84 17.15 14.05
N PHE A 139 31.54 17.84 15.15
CA PHE A 139 30.63 17.34 16.18
C PHE A 139 29.19 17.30 15.69
N PHE A 140 28.71 18.40 15.09
CA PHE A 140 27.33 18.49 14.61
C PHE A 140 27.07 17.55 13.44
N GLY A 141 28.01 17.43 12.48
CA GLY A 141 27.89 16.49 11.37
C GLY A 141 27.88 15.04 11.84
N ALA A 142 28.78 14.66 12.74
CA ALA A 142 28.84 13.30 13.28
C ALA A 142 27.63 12.95 14.14
N ALA A 143 27.14 13.88 14.98
CA ALA A 143 25.92 13.69 15.76
C ALA A 143 24.71 13.49 14.84
N THR A 144 24.54 14.30 13.79
CA THR A 144 23.44 14.14 12.81
C THR A 144 23.50 12.80 12.09
N ILE A 145 24.69 12.35 11.66
CA ILE A 145 24.88 11.02 11.05
C ILE A 145 24.51 9.91 12.04
N GLY A 146 25.02 10.00 13.27
CA GLY A 146 24.74 9.04 14.33
C GLY A 146 23.25 8.96 14.65
N SER A 147 22.57 10.10 14.76
CA SER A 147 21.13 10.19 14.97
C SER A 147 20.32 9.58 13.82
N ALA A 148 20.72 9.83 12.55
CA ALA A 148 20.08 9.20 11.40
C ALA A 148 20.22 7.67 11.42
N ILE A 149 21.41 7.14 11.71
CA ILE A 149 21.64 5.69 11.85
C ILE A 149 20.82 5.12 13.00
N GLY A 150 20.84 5.78 14.16
CA GLY A 150 20.07 5.41 15.34
C GLY A 150 18.57 5.30 15.05
N ALA A 151 18.00 6.29 14.36
CA ALA A 151 16.59 6.23 13.92
C ALA A 151 16.30 5.01 13.05
N GLN A 152 17.14 4.74 12.05
CA GLN A 152 16.94 3.61 11.13
C GLN A 152 17.00 2.26 11.88
N ILE A 153 17.88 2.12 12.86
CA ILE A 153 17.95 0.94 13.72
C ILE A 153 16.67 0.85 14.58
N GLY A 154 16.27 1.95 15.22
CA GLY A 154 15.03 2.00 16.01
C GLY A 154 13.80 1.59 15.20
N TYR A 155 13.65 2.11 13.97
CA TYR A 155 12.57 1.72 13.07
C TYR A 155 12.63 0.23 12.72
N LYS A 156 13.81 -0.34 12.43
CA LYS A 156 13.94 -1.77 12.13
C LYS A 156 13.57 -2.66 13.32
N VAL A 157 13.92 -2.25 14.54
CA VAL A 157 13.50 -2.97 15.76
C VAL A 157 11.97 -2.95 15.87
N MET A 158 11.34 -1.79 15.69
CA MET A 158 9.88 -1.67 15.72
C MET A 158 9.19 -2.40 14.55
N GLU A 159 9.82 -2.46 13.38
CA GLU A 159 9.32 -3.22 12.22
C GLU A 159 9.27 -4.72 12.49
N ALA A 160 10.21 -5.27 13.27
CA ALA A 160 10.22 -6.68 13.62
C ALA A 160 9.02 -7.06 14.51
N ASP A 161 8.61 -6.15 15.40
CA ASP A 161 7.51 -6.39 16.34
C ASP A 161 6.13 -6.09 15.75
N VAL A 162 6.02 -5.03 14.92
CA VAL A 162 4.71 -4.50 14.45
C VAL A 162 4.44 -4.81 12.97
N GLY A 163 5.47 -5.13 12.19
CA GLY A 163 5.40 -5.30 10.75
C GLY A 163 5.44 -3.96 9.98
N ARG A 164 6.32 -3.87 8.98
CA ARG A 164 6.57 -2.65 8.17
C ARG A 164 5.30 -2.05 7.55
N ASP A 165 4.41 -2.91 7.05
CA ASP A 165 3.20 -2.46 6.35
C ASP A 165 2.20 -1.81 7.30
N ALA A 166 2.14 -2.25 8.55
CA ALA A 166 1.27 -1.63 9.56
C ALA A 166 1.76 -0.21 9.90
N ILE A 167 3.08 -0.04 10.03
CA ILE A 167 3.72 1.25 10.36
C ILE A 167 3.47 2.28 9.26
N THR A 168 3.77 1.90 8.02
CA THR A 168 3.63 2.78 6.86
C THR A 168 2.17 3.18 6.64
N ARG A 169 1.24 2.22 6.77
CA ARG A 169 -0.20 2.48 6.67
C ARG A 169 -0.69 3.38 7.80
N GLY A 170 -0.27 3.14 9.04
CA GLY A 170 -0.60 3.97 10.20
C GLY A 170 -0.17 5.42 9.99
N GLN A 171 1.11 5.66 9.67
CA GLN A 171 1.62 7.01 9.45
C GLN A 171 0.90 7.73 8.31
N LYS A 172 0.65 7.04 7.18
CA LYS A 172 -0.11 7.60 6.05
C LYS A 172 -1.53 7.95 6.46
N PHE A 173 -2.19 7.07 7.20
CA PHE A 173 -3.55 7.29 7.69
C PHE A 173 -3.64 8.49 8.64
N HIS A 174 -2.75 8.58 9.64
CA HIS A 174 -2.71 9.73 10.56
C HIS A 174 -2.40 11.04 9.83
N TRP A 175 -1.49 11.03 8.85
CA TRP A 175 -1.21 12.22 8.03
C TRP A 175 -2.42 12.65 7.21
N SER A 176 -3.04 11.74 6.46
CA SER A 176 -4.21 12.04 5.64
C SER A 176 -5.38 12.56 6.48
N ARG A 177 -5.63 11.94 7.64
CA ARG A 177 -6.71 12.35 8.54
C ARG A 177 -6.47 13.74 9.12
N ARG A 178 -5.24 14.08 9.51
CA ARG A 178 -4.86 15.44 9.93
C ARG A 178 -5.09 16.46 8.83
N CYS A 179 -4.61 16.20 7.62
CA CYS A 179 -4.80 17.10 6.49
C CYS A 179 -6.28 17.35 6.18
N ALA A 180 -7.10 16.30 6.21
CA ALA A 180 -8.55 16.43 6.01
C ALA A 180 -9.19 17.32 7.08
N GLN A 181 -8.81 17.15 8.36
CA GLN A 181 -9.30 17.98 9.45
C GLN A 181 -8.88 19.45 9.33
N TYR A 182 -7.64 19.72 8.92
CA TYR A 182 -7.21 21.09 8.65
C TYR A 182 -8.03 21.74 7.54
N GLN A 183 -8.32 21.01 6.47
CA GLN A 183 -9.14 21.53 5.37
C GLN A 183 -10.59 21.75 5.82
N GLU A 184 -11.21 20.76 6.43
CA GLU A 184 -12.61 20.82 6.84
C GLU A 184 -12.86 21.95 7.84
N LYS A 185 -12.00 22.07 8.87
CA LYS A 185 -12.23 23.00 10.00
C LYS A 185 -11.58 24.36 9.82
N LEU A 186 -10.42 24.45 9.17
CA LEU A 186 -9.71 25.74 9.00
C LEU A 186 -10.00 26.41 7.65
N ALA A 187 -10.44 25.68 6.62
CA ALA A 187 -10.84 26.33 5.36
C ALA A 187 -12.23 26.97 5.47
N SER A 188 -13.14 26.37 6.25
CA SER A 188 -14.49 26.88 6.47
C SER A 188 -14.58 28.00 7.52
N ASN A 189 -13.60 28.10 8.43
CA ASN A 189 -13.61 29.06 9.53
C ASN A 189 -12.56 30.17 9.34
N GLU A 190 -12.97 31.30 8.76
CA GLU A 190 -12.11 32.46 8.51
C GLU A 190 -11.47 33.01 9.78
N LYS A 191 -12.19 33.01 10.91
CA LYS A 191 -11.67 33.50 12.20
C LYS A 191 -10.54 32.62 12.70
N ALA A 192 -10.72 31.29 12.65
CA ALA A 192 -9.67 30.34 13.03
C ALA A 192 -8.44 30.49 12.13
N ARG A 193 -8.65 30.62 10.81
CA ARG A 193 -7.55 30.85 9.85
C ARG A 193 -6.82 32.17 10.09
N ALA A 194 -7.55 33.24 10.39
CA ALA A 194 -6.98 34.55 10.71
C ALA A 194 -6.17 34.53 12.00
N SER A 195 -6.55 33.69 12.97
CA SER A 195 -5.84 33.53 14.24
C SER A 195 -4.48 32.80 14.13
N LEU A 196 -4.21 32.13 13.02
CA LEU A 196 -2.93 31.46 12.78
C LEU A 196 -1.80 32.48 12.59
N PHE A 197 -0.66 32.22 13.22
CA PHE A 197 0.56 32.98 12.97
C PHE A 197 1.15 32.58 11.61
N TRP A 198 2.21 33.28 11.18
CA TRP A 198 2.77 33.06 9.85
C TRP A 198 3.24 31.61 9.58
N PRO A 199 3.86 30.86 10.53
CA PRO A 199 4.26 29.47 10.30
C PRO A 199 3.06 28.56 10.09
N GLY A 200 2.00 28.71 10.90
CA GLY A 200 0.75 27.97 10.72
C GLY A 200 0.14 28.24 9.35
N ARG A 201 0.09 29.51 8.91
CA ARG A 201 -0.40 29.87 7.57
C ARG A 201 0.44 29.26 6.44
N THR A 202 1.77 29.26 6.57
CA THR A 202 2.67 28.64 5.59
C THR A 202 2.46 27.13 5.51
N VAL A 203 2.37 26.43 6.64
CA VAL A 203 2.12 24.98 6.67
C VAL A 203 0.74 24.66 6.11
N LEU A 204 -0.29 25.46 6.42
CA LEU A 204 -1.62 25.30 5.85
C LEU A 204 -1.61 25.46 4.33
N ALA A 205 -0.90 26.46 3.81
CA ALA A 205 -0.74 26.67 2.38
C ALA A 205 0.00 25.52 1.70
N LEU A 206 1.08 25.02 2.31
CA LEU A 206 1.81 23.84 1.82
C LEU A 206 0.94 22.59 1.80
N ASN A 207 0.11 22.38 2.83
CA ASN A 207 -0.84 21.26 2.89
C ASN A 207 -1.93 21.40 1.82
N ALA A 208 -2.47 22.61 1.61
CA ALA A 208 -3.43 22.90 0.56
C ALA A 208 -2.84 22.62 -0.84
N LEU A 209 -1.61 23.06 -1.09
CA LEU A 209 -0.88 22.79 -2.33
C LEU A 209 -0.64 21.28 -2.53
N ALA A 210 -0.22 20.58 -1.47
CA ALA A 210 0.01 19.14 -1.52
C ALA A 210 -1.27 18.33 -1.78
N SER A 211 -2.43 18.82 -1.33
CA SER A 211 -3.74 18.21 -1.59
C SER A 211 -4.36 18.58 -2.94
N SER A 212 -3.94 19.70 -3.53
CA SER A 212 -4.37 20.12 -4.86
C SER A 212 -3.71 19.28 -5.97
N ARG A 213 -4.11 19.45 -7.24
CA ARG A 213 -3.69 18.69 -8.44
C ARG A 213 -2.18 18.37 -8.58
N LEU A 214 -1.28 19.04 -7.86
CA LEU A 214 0.13 18.63 -7.75
C LEU A 214 0.34 17.26 -7.09
N GLY A 215 -0.57 16.81 -6.20
CA GLY A 215 -0.57 15.44 -5.68
C GLY A 215 -0.74 14.41 -6.80
N GLN A 216 -1.69 14.65 -7.71
CA GLN A 216 -1.90 13.83 -8.91
C GLN A 216 -0.70 13.93 -9.89
N PHE A 217 -0.06 15.10 -9.98
CA PHE A 217 1.11 15.29 -10.83
C PHE A 217 2.37 14.58 -10.28
N THR A 218 2.61 14.65 -8.97
CA THR A 218 3.76 14.01 -8.32
C THR A 218 3.64 12.48 -8.20
N GLU A 219 2.42 11.95 -8.17
CA GLU A 219 2.16 10.52 -8.37
C GLU A 219 2.42 10.08 -9.83
N ARG A 220 2.04 10.89 -10.82
CA ARG A 220 2.28 10.59 -12.25
C ARG A 220 3.76 10.68 -12.68
N PHE A 221 4.56 11.56 -12.09
CA PHE A 221 5.98 11.75 -12.48
C PHE A 221 7.00 11.01 -11.60
N GLY A 222 6.57 10.06 -10.75
CA GLY A 222 7.52 9.23 -9.99
C GLY A 222 8.31 9.97 -8.91
N TYR A 223 8.01 11.25 -8.63
CA TYR A 223 8.57 12.02 -7.51
C TYR A 223 8.21 11.43 -6.14
N SER A 224 7.26 10.49 -6.09
CA SER A 224 7.05 9.64 -4.93
C SER A 224 8.32 8.85 -4.54
N ALA A 225 9.28 8.58 -5.43
CA ALA A 225 10.57 8.00 -5.08
C ALA A 225 11.45 8.95 -4.24
N PHE A 226 11.45 10.25 -4.56
CA PHE A 226 12.14 11.28 -3.78
C PHE A 226 11.43 11.54 -2.44
N ARG A 227 10.09 11.51 -2.42
CA ARG A 227 9.29 11.60 -1.17
C ARG A 227 9.43 10.34 -0.29
N ARG A 228 9.59 9.15 -0.90
CA ARG A 228 9.95 7.89 -0.22
C ARG A 228 11.37 7.97 0.34
N GLN A 229 12.34 8.52 -0.39
CA GLN A 229 13.73 8.68 0.09
C GLN A 229 13.91 9.69 1.23
N LEU A 230 13.01 10.66 1.40
CA LEU A 230 13.07 11.67 2.46
C LEU A 230 12.34 11.26 3.76
N GLY A 231 11.91 9.99 3.89
CA GLY A 231 11.24 9.52 5.10
C GLY A 231 10.91 8.01 5.19
N SER A 232 11.28 7.17 4.22
CA SER A 232 11.11 5.71 4.30
C SER A 232 12.33 4.98 3.71
N PRO A 233 12.90 3.96 4.38
CA PRO A 233 14.03 3.20 3.83
C PRO A 233 13.60 2.39 2.58
N PRO A 234 14.54 2.06 1.68
CA PRO A 234 14.25 1.35 0.44
C PRO A 234 13.79 -0.08 0.73
N GLY A 235 12.50 -0.36 0.50
CA GLY A 235 11.99 -1.72 0.35
C GLY A 235 12.10 -2.19 -1.10
N PRO A 236 12.29 -3.51 -1.34
CA PRO A 236 12.31 -4.06 -2.69
C PRO A 236 10.98 -3.76 -3.40
N GLY A 237 11.08 -3.30 -4.64
CA GLY A 237 10.00 -2.61 -5.33
C GLY A 237 8.78 -3.49 -5.60
N HIS A 238 7.66 -3.14 -4.98
CA HIS A 238 6.31 -3.43 -5.48
C HIS A 238 5.50 -2.14 -5.45
N ALA A 239 5.48 -1.46 -6.59
CA ALA A 239 4.51 -0.42 -6.89
C ALA A 239 3.49 -1.05 -7.83
N HIS A 240 2.31 -1.40 -7.32
CA HIS A 240 1.03 -1.15 -7.97
C HIS A 240 -0.13 -1.38 -7.00
N ASN A 241 -1.07 -0.43 -7.03
CA ASN A 241 -2.45 -0.49 -6.53
C ASN A 241 -2.65 -0.44 -5.00
N ALA A 242 -2.29 0.70 -4.41
CA ALA A 242 -3.13 1.25 -3.35
C ALA A 242 -4.26 2.03 -4.05
N GLY A 243 -5.46 1.45 -4.08
CA GLY A 243 -6.65 2.12 -4.60
C GLY A 243 -6.81 3.50 -3.97
N GLU A 244 -7.27 4.44 -4.78
CA GLU A 244 -7.62 5.81 -4.45
C GLU A 244 -8.62 5.83 -3.28
N TRP A 245 -8.10 5.97 -2.06
CA TRP A 245 -8.88 6.56 -0.98
C TRP A 245 -8.74 8.07 -1.12
N HIS A 246 -9.60 8.65 -1.95
CA HIS A 246 -9.88 10.07 -1.83
C HIS A 246 -10.34 10.36 -0.40
N THR A 247 -10.03 11.56 0.08
CA THR A 247 -10.42 12.12 1.37
C THR A 247 -11.93 12.09 1.52
N VAL A 248 -12.44 10.97 2.01
CA VAL A 248 -13.82 10.80 2.40
C VAL A 248 -13.86 11.01 3.92
N PRO A 249 -14.63 11.99 4.44
CA PRO A 249 -14.80 12.22 5.88
C PRO A 249 -15.12 10.91 6.60
N PRO A 250 -14.74 10.73 7.89
CA PRO A 250 -15.02 9.50 8.64
C PRO A 250 -16.49 9.06 8.53
N ARG A 251 -17.44 10.02 8.48
CA ARG A 251 -18.87 9.78 8.25
C ARG A 251 -19.21 9.17 6.88
N LEU A 252 -18.52 9.56 5.82
CA LEU A 252 -18.76 9.00 4.49
C LEU A 252 -17.95 7.70 4.27
N ALA A 253 -16.83 7.50 4.98
CA ALA A 253 -16.08 6.25 4.95
C ALA A 253 -16.83 5.13 5.69
N THR A 254 -17.48 5.41 6.83
CA THR A 254 -18.40 4.45 7.45
C THR A 254 -19.64 4.20 6.58
N GLN A 255 -20.17 5.22 5.90
CA GLN A 255 -21.34 5.07 5.04
C GLN A 255 -21.05 4.35 3.70
N GLN A 256 -19.84 4.47 3.15
CA GLN A 256 -19.38 3.63 2.03
C GLN A 256 -19.02 2.21 2.47
N SER A 257 -18.49 2.03 3.69
CA SER A 257 -18.11 0.69 4.21
C SER A 257 -19.30 -0.19 4.58
N SER A 258 -20.45 0.38 4.94
CA SER A 258 -21.65 -0.41 5.25
C SER A 258 -22.28 -1.06 4.01
N GLN A 259 -21.91 -0.60 2.81
CA GLN A 259 -22.25 -1.20 1.52
C GLN A 259 -21.00 -1.53 0.70
N GLU A 260 -19.87 -1.84 1.35
CA GLU A 260 -18.65 -2.22 0.64
C GLU A 260 -18.91 -3.47 -0.20
N THR A 261 -19.15 -3.27 -1.49
CA THR A 261 -19.19 -4.33 -2.49
C THR A 261 -17.86 -5.04 -2.42
N ILE A 262 -17.88 -6.36 -2.21
CA ILE A 262 -16.68 -7.19 -2.23
C ILE A 262 -16.04 -7.01 -3.61
N ALA A 263 -14.93 -6.26 -3.67
CA ALA A 263 -14.25 -5.94 -4.91
C ALA A 263 -12.91 -6.69 -4.98
N PHE A 264 -12.77 -7.57 -5.97
CA PHE A 264 -11.50 -8.19 -6.30
C PHE A 264 -10.66 -7.24 -7.13
N THR A 265 -9.47 -6.94 -6.65
CA THR A 265 -8.47 -6.23 -7.45
C THR A 265 -7.73 -7.24 -8.31
N ILE A 266 -7.67 -6.99 -9.61
CA ILE A 266 -6.98 -7.87 -10.55
C ILE A 266 -5.48 -7.72 -10.34
N GLN A 267 -4.90 -8.74 -9.71
CA GLN A 267 -3.47 -8.99 -9.76
C GLN A 267 -3.26 -9.99 -10.89
N LEU A 268 -2.57 -9.56 -11.94
CA LEU A 268 -2.03 -10.46 -12.95
C LEU A 268 -0.84 -11.18 -12.32
N ASP A 269 -0.76 -12.49 -12.52
CA ASP A 269 0.43 -13.23 -12.12
C ASP A 269 1.64 -12.68 -12.87
N LYS A 270 2.80 -12.64 -12.22
CA LYS A 270 4.04 -12.16 -12.83
C LYS A 270 4.36 -12.93 -14.11
N SER A 271 3.97 -14.21 -14.17
CA SER A 271 4.09 -15.06 -15.36
C SER A 271 3.33 -14.52 -16.58
N VAL A 272 2.18 -13.88 -16.39
CA VAL A 272 1.41 -13.24 -17.48
C VAL A 272 2.07 -11.93 -17.91
N SER A 273 2.60 -11.19 -16.94
CA SER A 273 3.21 -9.87 -17.15
C SER A 273 4.67 -9.91 -17.60
N ASN A 274 5.38 -11.03 -17.48
CA ASN A 274 6.77 -11.13 -17.90
C ASN A 274 6.83 -11.32 -19.41
N GLY A 275 6.91 -10.19 -20.13
CA GLY A 275 7.29 -10.17 -21.53
C GLY A 275 8.57 -9.37 -21.69
N HIS A 276 9.33 -9.66 -22.75
CA HIS A 276 10.52 -8.89 -23.13
C HIS A 276 10.24 -7.37 -23.19
N ASP A 277 9.01 -7.00 -23.57
CA ASP A 277 8.55 -5.60 -23.65
C ASP A 277 7.70 -5.15 -22.46
N VAL A 278 7.66 -5.87 -21.34
CA VAL A 278 6.82 -5.52 -20.18
C VAL A 278 7.69 -5.29 -18.95
N LEU A 279 7.88 -4.02 -18.58
CA LEU A 279 8.58 -3.64 -17.36
C LEU A 279 7.55 -3.17 -16.33
N LYS A 280 7.45 -3.88 -15.19
CA LYS A 280 6.56 -3.51 -14.08
C LYS A 280 5.09 -3.36 -14.51
N ASN A 281 4.57 -4.30 -15.30
CA ASN A 281 3.21 -4.29 -15.86
C ASN A 281 2.92 -3.20 -16.90
N PHE A 282 3.92 -2.42 -17.30
CA PHE A 282 3.79 -1.48 -18.41
C PHE A 282 4.52 -2.01 -19.62
N ARG A 283 3.87 -1.87 -20.79
CA ARG A 283 4.56 -2.06 -22.05
C ARG A 283 5.64 -0.99 -22.19
N VAL A 284 6.87 -1.41 -22.35
CA VAL A 284 8.01 -0.57 -22.67
C VAL A 284 8.38 -0.84 -24.11
N TYR A 285 8.19 0.16 -24.97
CA TYR A 285 8.65 0.16 -26.36
C TYR A 285 10.16 0.39 -26.39
N ARG A 286 10.94 -0.63 -26.00
CA ARG A 286 12.40 -0.67 -26.18
C ARG A 286 12.65 -1.48 -27.43
N ASP A 287 12.64 -0.80 -28.57
CA ASP A 287 12.70 -1.43 -29.88
C ASP A 287 14.14 -1.63 -30.34
N SER A 288 14.57 -2.89 -30.37
CA SER A 288 15.29 -3.47 -31.51
C SER A 288 14.62 -4.81 -31.84
N LEU A 289 13.70 -4.79 -32.81
CA LEU A 289 13.13 -5.99 -33.44
C LEU A 289 14.16 -7.09 -33.75
N PRO A 290 15.39 -6.80 -34.22
CA PRO A 290 16.38 -7.85 -34.51
C PRO A 290 16.95 -8.58 -33.28
N GLU A 291 16.69 -8.12 -32.06
CA GLU A 291 17.14 -8.80 -30.83
C GLU A 291 16.10 -9.81 -30.31
N LYS A 292 14.93 -9.92 -30.93
CA LYS A 292 13.84 -10.78 -30.45
C LYS A 292 13.95 -12.18 -31.05
N ASP A 293 13.98 -13.18 -30.18
CA ASP A 293 13.95 -14.58 -30.58
C ASP A 293 12.50 -15.01 -30.91
N ALA A 294 12.28 -15.50 -32.13
CA ALA A 294 10.98 -15.98 -32.58
C ALA A 294 10.53 -17.22 -31.79
N GLU A 295 11.46 -18.08 -31.37
CA GLU A 295 11.17 -19.28 -30.58
C GLU A 295 10.62 -18.88 -29.19
N GLU A 296 11.21 -17.88 -28.54
CA GLU A 296 10.74 -17.35 -27.25
C GLU A 296 9.33 -16.76 -27.36
N ILE A 297 9.04 -16.01 -28.44
CA ILE A 297 7.70 -15.45 -28.67
C ILE A 297 6.67 -16.57 -28.90
N GLN A 298 7.04 -17.64 -29.62
CA GLN A 298 6.18 -18.78 -29.88
C GLN A 298 5.90 -19.59 -28.60
N GLU A 299 6.93 -19.85 -27.78
CA GLU A 299 6.77 -20.49 -26.47
C GLU A 299 5.82 -19.68 -25.58
N ARG A 300 6.02 -18.35 -25.55
CA ARG A 300 5.15 -17.43 -24.80
C ARG A 300 3.72 -17.47 -25.32
N LEU A 301 3.52 -17.53 -26.64
CA LEU A 301 2.18 -17.62 -27.24
C LEU A 301 1.48 -18.93 -26.85
N SER A 302 2.18 -20.05 -26.85
CA SER A 302 1.64 -21.33 -26.37
C SER A 302 1.24 -21.26 -24.89
N HIS A 303 2.10 -20.69 -24.03
CA HIS A 303 1.78 -20.51 -22.62
C HIS A 303 0.57 -19.56 -22.40
N LEU A 304 0.45 -18.48 -23.18
CA LEU A 304 -0.71 -17.59 -23.12
C LEU A 304 -2.01 -18.29 -23.54
N HIS A 305 -1.95 -19.19 -24.52
CA HIS A 305 -3.10 -20.02 -24.92
C HIS A 305 -3.51 -20.98 -23.79
N GLU A 306 -2.56 -21.70 -23.18
CA GLU A 306 -2.83 -22.58 -22.04
C GLU A 306 -3.48 -21.81 -20.88
N LEU A 307 -2.95 -20.63 -20.55
CA LEU A 307 -3.52 -19.76 -19.53
C LEU A 307 -4.94 -19.30 -19.88
N LYS A 308 -5.20 -18.96 -21.14
CA LYS A 308 -6.55 -18.58 -21.60
C LYS A 308 -7.53 -19.73 -21.43
N ASP A 309 -7.14 -20.94 -21.83
CA ASP A 309 -8.00 -22.13 -21.72
C ASP A 309 -8.30 -22.45 -20.24
N LYS A 310 -7.28 -22.30 -19.38
CA LYS A 310 -7.45 -22.43 -17.94
C LYS A 310 -8.41 -21.36 -17.37
N MET A 311 -8.24 -20.08 -17.73
CA MET A 311 -9.18 -19.00 -17.34
C MET A 311 -10.61 -19.27 -17.82
N ASN A 312 -10.77 -19.78 -19.03
CA ASN A 312 -12.07 -20.06 -19.62
C ASN A 312 -12.79 -21.17 -18.85
N SER A 313 -12.08 -22.24 -18.50
CA SER A 313 -12.65 -23.33 -17.69
C SER A 313 -13.05 -22.88 -16.28
N GLU A 314 -12.22 -22.08 -15.61
CA GLU A 314 -12.51 -21.49 -14.29
C GLU A 314 -13.72 -20.53 -14.35
N THR A 315 -13.79 -19.71 -15.39
CA THR A 315 -14.91 -18.77 -15.61
C THR A 315 -16.22 -19.52 -15.82
N LYS A 316 -16.22 -20.60 -16.63
CA LYS A 316 -17.40 -21.44 -16.83
C LYS A 316 -17.86 -22.08 -15.52
N PHE A 317 -16.92 -22.57 -14.72
CA PHE A 317 -17.22 -23.13 -13.41
C PHE A 317 -17.88 -22.08 -12.49
N LEU A 318 -17.34 -20.85 -12.42
CA LEU A 318 -17.98 -19.78 -11.63
C LEU A 318 -19.39 -19.46 -12.10
N TRP A 319 -19.61 -19.37 -13.42
CA TRP A 319 -20.95 -19.12 -13.95
C TRP A 319 -21.97 -20.18 -13.54
N GLN A 320 -21.57 -21.46 -13.54
CA GLN A 320 -22.43 -22.55 -13.08
C GLN A 320 -22.76 -22.45 -11.58
N VAL A 321 -21.74 -22.18 -10.76
CA VAL A 321 -21.93 -22.01 -9.30
C VAL A 321 -22.80 -20.78 -8.98
N LEU A 322 -22.54 -19.68 -9.69
CA LEU A 322 -23.29 -18.42 -9.56
C LEU A 322 -24.76 -18.65 -9.94
N ALA A 323 -25.05 -19.21 -11.11
CA ALA A 323 -26.41 -19.49 -11.55
C ALA A 323 -27.18 -20.40 -10.57
N LYS A 324 -26.50 -21.46 -10.06
CA LYS A 324 -27.09 -22.36 -9.06
C LYS A 324 -27.44 -21.62 -7.76
N LYS A 325 -26.54 -20.79 -7.24
CA LYS A 325 -26.76 -20.04 -5.99
C LYS A 325 -27.75 -18.88 -6.16
N GLU A 326 -27.82 -18.26 -7.34
CA GLU A 326 -28.85 -17.27 -7.65
C GLU A 326 -30.23 -17.91 -7.61
N GLY A 327 -30.39 -19.09 -8.23
CA GLY A 327 -31.63 -19.88 -8.10
C GLY A 327 -32.00 -20.13 -6.64
N GLN A 328 -31.05 -20.63 -5.83
CA GLN A 328 -31.25 -20.83 -4.39
C GLN A 328 -31.68 -19.55 -3.66
N LEU A 329 -31.07 -18.40 -4.00
CA LEU A 329 -31.41 -17.11 -3.38
C LEU A 329 -32.85 -16.71 -3.69
N TYR A 330 -33.30 -16.90 -4.93
CA TYR A 330 -34.67 -16.57 -5.34
C TYR A 330 -35.72 -17.51 -4.77
N ASP A 331 -35.36 -18.77 -4.47
CA ASP A 331 -36.23 -19.72 -3.80
C ASP A 331 -36.42 -19.40 -2.30
N MET A 332 -35.49 -18.65 -1.69
CA MET A 332 -35.59 -18.22 -0.28
C MET A 332 -36.55 -17.03 -0.13
N VAL A 333 -37.75 -17.26 0.40
CA VAL A 333 -38.76 -16.22 0.62
C VAL A 333 -38.40 -15.32 1.80
N GLU A 334 -37.96 -15.90 2.92
CA GLU A 334 -37.73 -15.18 4.18
C GLU A 334 -36.40 -14.41 4.19
N GLU A 335 -36.42 -13.22 4.78
CA GLU A 335 -35.23 -12.37 4.96
C GLU A 335 -34.46 -12.77 6.22
N ASP A 336 -33.84 -13.94 6.17
CA ASP A 336 -33.09 -14.50 7.30
C ASP A 336 -31.56 -14.30 7.18
N TYR A 337 -30.85 -14.77 8.21
CA TYR A 337 -29.39 -14.71 8.26
C TYR A 337 -28.74 -15.49 7.12
N GLU A 338 -29.30 -16.64 6.76
CA GLU A 338 -28.76 -17.51 5.71
C GLU A 338 -28.88 -16.87 4.33
N LYS A 339 -29.98 -16.16 4.05
CA LYS A 339 -30.17 -15.38 2.82
C LYS A 339 -29.18 -14.23 2.74
N ASP A 340 -28.87 -13.54 3.84
CA ASP A 340 -27.82 -12.51 3.86
C ASP A 340 -26.42 -13.08 3.57
N ILE A 341 -26.09 -14.23 4.15
CA ILE A 341 -24.83 -14.94 3.85
C ILE A 341 -24.79 -15.35 2.37
N LEU A 342 -25.88 -15.90 1.83
CA LEU A 342 -25.95 -16.30 0.42
C LEU A 342 -25.82 -15.10 -0.53
N ARG A 343 -26.40 -13.94 -0.21
CA ARG A 343 -26.18 -12.70 -0.98
C ARG A 343 -24.72 -12.29 -1.01
N ARG A 344 -24.03 -12.35 0.13
CA ARG A 344 -22.60 -12.02 0.21
C ARG A 344 -21.76 -13.01 -0.58
N GLN A 345 -22.12 -14.29 -0.57
CA GLN A 345 -21.51 -15.30 -1.45
C GLN A 345 -21.69 -14.93 -2.94
N LEU A 346 -22.90 -14.54 -3.35
CA LEU A 346 -23.18 -14.13 -4.73
C LEU A 346 -22.43 -12.86 -5.14
N GLN A 347 -22.33 -11.86 -4.26
CA GLN A 347 -21.51 -10.67 -4.51
C GLN A 347 -20.04 -11.03 -4.72
N LEU A 348 -19.50 -11.91 -3.87
CA LEU A 348 -18.15 -12.44 -3.98
C LEU A 348 -17.95 -13.21 -5.31
N LEU A 349 -18.85 -14.13 -5.66
CA LEU A 349 -18.82 -14.87 -6.93
C LEU A 349 -18.85 -13.94 -8.13
N ASN A 350 -19.77 -12.98 -8.16
CA ASN A 350 -19.88 -12.01 -9.25
C ASN A 350 -18.60 -11.19 -9.40
N SER A 351 -18.01 -10.73 -8.29
CA SER A 351 -16.73 -10.00 -8.35
C SER A 351 -15.58 -10.85 -8.87
N MET A 352 -15.51 -12.13 -8.50
CA MET A 352 -14.51 -13.05 -9.03
C MET A 352 -14.71 -13.32 -10.52
N THR A 353 -15.95 -13.51 -10.97
CA THR A 353 -16.28 -13.69 -12.39
C THR A 353 -15.84 -12.48 -13.20
N MET A 354 -16.13 -11.26 -12.74
CA MET A 354 -15.68 -10.03 -13.40
C MET A 354 -14.15 -9.94 -13.45
N ALA A 355 -13.46 -10.34 -12.37
CA ALA A 355 -12.00 -10.36 -12.33
C ALA A 355 -11.40 -11.36 -13.34
N LEU A 356 -11.99 -12.55 -13.48
CA LEU A 356 -11.55 -13.55 -14.47
C LEU A 356 -11.78 -13.09 -15.91
N VAL A 357 -12.96 -12.53 -16.22
CA VAL A 357 -13.27 -11.97 -17.55
C VAL A 357 -12.28 -10.87 -17.92
N GLN A 358 -11.95 -9.99 -16.97
CA GLN A 358 -10.95 -8.95 -17.24
C GLN A 358 -9.55 -9.54 -17.44
N ARG A 359 -9.13 -10.57 -16.67
CA ARG A 359 -7.87 -11.28 -16.91
C ARG A 359 -7.83 -11.95 -18.28
N GLU A 360 -8.92 -12.60 -18.70
CA GLU A 360 -9.04 -13.20 -20.03
C GLU A 360 -8.88 -12.16 -21.15
N SER A 361 -9.48 -10.98 -20.99
CA SER A 361 -9.36 -9.88 -21.95
C SER A 361 -7.90 -9.41 -22.10
N ILE A 362 -7.17 -9.36 -21.00
CA ILE A 362 -5.75 -8.97 -20.97
C ILE A 362 -4.88 -10.06 -21.62
N ILE A 363 -5.14 -11.33 -21.33
CA ILE A 363 -4.44 -12.45 -21.98
C ILE A 363 -4.71 -12.43 -23.49
N THR A 364 -5.95 -12.21 -23.91
CA THR A 364 -6.33 -12.12 -25.33
C THR A 364 -5.60 -10.97 -26.02
N TYR A 365 -5.46 -9.82 -25.36
CA TYR A 365 -4.63 -8.71 -25.85
C TYR A 365 -3.17 -9.14 -26.04
N HIS A 366 -2.58 -9.85 -25.07
CA HIS A 366 -1.20 -10.33 -25.16
C HIS A 366 -1.00 -11.39 -26.25
N ILE A 367 -1.97 -12.28 -26.47
CA ILE A 367 -1.95 -13.24 -27.60
C ILE A 367 -1.96 -12.47 -28.92
N ALA A 368 -2.84 -11.47 -29.08
CA ALA A 368 -2.90 -10.66 -30.28
C ALA A 368 -1.59 -9.89 -30.53
N ASP A 369 -0.96 -9.38 -29.48
CA ASP A 369 0.33 -8.72 -29.57
C ASP A 369 1.46 -9.69 -29.94
N ALA A 370 1.55 -10.86 -29.32
CA ALA A 370 2.54 -11.89 -29.67
C ALA A 370 2.42 -12.32 -31.13
N ARG A 371 1.20 -12.56 -31.63
CA ARG A 371 0.94 -12.84 -33.06
C ARG A 371 1.34 -11.69 -33.97
N LYS A 372 1.17 -10.45 -33.53
CA LYS A 372 1.64 -9.28 -34.28
C LYS A 372 3.17 -9.27 -34.36
N GLN A 373 3.87 -9.55 -33.26
CA GLN A 373 5.34 -9.57 -33.23
C GLN A 373 5.93 -10.66 -34.13
N LEU A 374 5.39 -11.89 -34.08
CA LEU A 374 5.80 -12.97 -35.00
C LEU A 374 5.66 -12.56 -36.47
N ARG A 375 4.50 -12.00 -36.84
CA ARG A 375 4.29 -11.48 -38.21
C ARG A 375 5.25 -10.36 -38.61
N GLN A 376 5.72 -9.56 -37.65
CA GLN A 376 6.73 -8.52 -37.93
C GLN A 376 8.11 -9.11 -38.16
N ILE A 377 8.47 -10.18 -37.45
CA ILE A 377 9.72 -10.93 -37.67
C ILE A 377 9.67 -11.60 -39.05
N ASP A 378 8.59 -12.35 -39.35
CA ASP A 378 8.42 -13.03 -40.65
C ASP A 378 8.49 -12.06 -41.84
N ARG A 379 7.97 -10.83 -41.68
CA ARG A 379 8.02 -9.76 -42.70
C ARG A 379 9.39 -9.12 -42.84
N ASN A 380 10.20 -9.07 -41.79
CA ASN A 380 11.59 -8.61 -41.93
C ASN A 380 12.42 -9.62 -42.73
N ASP A 381 12.08 -10.91 -42.64
CA ASP A 381 12.74 -11.97 -43.40
C ASP A 381 12.26 -12.04 -44.86
N THR A 382 11.06 -11.51 -45.15
CA THR A 382 10.43 -11.60 -46.49
C THR A 382 10.04 -10.22 -47.00
N ASN A 383 10.68 -9.72 -48.07
CA ASN A 383 10.38 -8.45 -48.79
C ASN A 383 8.96 -8.37 -49.43
N SER A 384 7.96 -9.05 -48.88
CA SER A 384 6.63 -9.23 -49.48
C SER A 384 5.59 -8.32 -48.82
N HIS A 385 5.02 -7.42 -49.63
CA HIS A 385 3.80 -6.69 -49.33
C HIS A 385 2.60 -7.65 -49.34
N ALA A 386 1.89 -7.81 -48.22
CA ALA A 386 0.41 -7.69 -48.18
C ALA A 386 -0.25 -7.90 -46.80
N ASP A 387 -1.37 -7.19 -46.72
CA ASP A 387 -2.63 -7.28 -45.97
C ASP A 387 -2.74 -7.20 -44.43
N PRO A 388 -3.60 -6.28 -43.93
CA PRO A 388 -4.07 -6.24 -42.55
C PRO A 388 -5.44 -6.92 -42.42
N VAL A 389 -5.48 -8.18 -42.00
CA VAL A 389 -6.73 -8.82 -41.55
C VAL A 389 -6.64 -9.00 -40.03
N ILE A 390 -7.21 -8.04 -39.31
CA ILE A 390 -7.42 -8.09 -37.85
C ILE A 390 -8.76 -8.78 -37.50
N ALA A 391 -9.58 -9.11 -38.50
CA ALA A 391 -10.97 -9.54 -38.29
C ALA A 391 -11.17 -10.99 -37.86
N GLU A 392 -10.16 -11.87 -37.97
CA GLU A 392 -10.36 -13.32 -37.78
C GLU A 392 -10.14 -13.81 -36.33
N ALA A 393 -9.58 -12.97 -35.44
CA ALA A 393 -9.24 -13.37 -34.07
C ALA A 393 -10.44 -13.44 -33.10
N LEU A 394 -11.65 -13.09 -33.54
CA LEU A 394 -12.89 -13.14 -32.74
C LEU A 394 -13.83 -14.28 -33.18
N GLY A 395 -13.32 -15.24 -33.95
CA GLY A 395 -14.07 -16.45 -34.34
C GLY A 395 -14.67 -17.14 -33.11
N SER A 396 -16.00 -17.09 -33.04
CA SER A 396 -16.84 -17.69 -32.00
C SER A 396 -16.67 -19.20 -32.00
N GLU A 397 -15.81 -19.72 -31.11
CA GLU A 397 -15.78 -21.15 -30.82
C GLU A 397 -17.10 -21.57 -30.18
N VAL A 398 -17.82 -22.42 -30.91
CA VAL A 398 -19.04 -23.07 -30.45
C VAL A 398 -18.68 -23.96 -29.27
N PHE A 399 -19.27 -23.64 -28.11
CA PHE A 399 -19.09 -24.34 -26.86
C PHE A 399 -19.54 -25.80 -26.98
N ILE A 400 -18.60 -26.73 -26.81
CA ILE A 400 -18.93 -28.13 -26.56
C ILE A 400 -19.11 -28.29 -25.05
N GLU A 401 -20.34 -28.64 -24.64
CA GLU A 401 -20.66 -29.14 -23.30
C GLU A 401 -19.87 -30.44 -23.05
N ARG A 402 -18.70 -30.31 -22.44
CA ARG A 402 -18.11 -31.41 -21.67
C ARG A 402 -18.21 -31.02 -20.21
N GLU A 403 -19.09 -31.68 -19.48
CA GLU A 403 -19.08 -31.75 -18.02
C GLU A 403 -17.84 -32.54 -17.56
N THR A 404 -16.65 -32.00 -17.79
CA THR A 404 -15.47 -32.49 -17.09
C THR A 404 -15.51 -31.98 -15.65
N VAL A 405 -15.14 -32.85 -14.72
CA VAL A 405 -14.92 -32.48 -13.32
C VAL A 405 -13.74 -31.49 -13.28
N HIS A 406 -14.04 -30.20 -13.40
CA HIS A 406 -13.03 -29.14 -13.37
C HIS A 406 -12.55 -28.89 -11.94
N SER A 407 -11.24 -28.68 -11.79
CA SER A 407 -10.60 -28.29 -10.53
C SER A 407 -10.41 -26.77 -10.50
N PRO A 408 -11.11 -26.02 -9.62
CA PRO A 408 -11.07 -24.56 -9.59
C PRO A 408 -9.85 -24.00 -8.83
N ASP A 409 -8.64 -24.41 -9.23
CA ASP A 409 -7.41 -24.14 -8.48
C ASP A 409 -7.12 -22.64 -8.33
N ILE A 410 -7.36 -21.87 -9.39
CA ILE A 410 -7.03 -20.44 -9.41
C ILE A 410 -8.01 -19.68 -8.54
N ILE A 411 -9.29 -20.00 -8.64
CA ILE A 411 -10.32 -19.40 -7.81
C ILE A 411 -10.07 -19.74 -6.34
N VAL A 412 -9.76 -20.99 -5.99
CA VAL A 412 -9.46 -21.39 -4.61
C VAL A 412 -8.30 -20.57 -4.05
N LYS A 413 -7.23 -20.39 -4.82
CA LYS A 413 -6.09 -19.55 -4.42
C LYS A 413 -6.50 -18.11 -4.17
N ASP A 414 -7.30 -17.52 -5.06
CA ASP A 414 -7.76 -16.13 -4.95
C ASP A 414 -8.73 -15.93 -3.77
N VAL A 415 -9.65 -16.87 -3.55
CA VAL A 415 -10.56 -16.87 -2.39
C VAL A 415 -9.78 -16.99 -1.09
N ARG A 416 -8.77 -17.87 -1.02
CA ARG A 416 -7.92 -18.04 0.17
C ARG A 416 -7.14 -16.76 0.50
N LEU A 417 -6.58 -16.10 -0.52
CA LEU A 417 -5.90 -14.82 -0.36
C LEU A 417 -6.86 -13.72 0.10
N HIS A 418 -8.06 -13.64 -0.50
CA HIS A 418 -9.09 -12.69 -0.11
C HIS A 418 -9.53 -12.90 1.33
N TRP A 419 -9.79 -14.16 1.72
CA TRP A 419 -10.15 -14.55 3.07
C TRP A 419 -9.12 -14.13 4.11
N ALA A 420 -7.83 -14.43 3.86
CA ALA A 420 -6.73 -14.04 4.75
C ALA A 420 -6.68 -12.51 4.93
N ASN A 421 -6.74 -11.76 3.82
CA ASN A 421 -6.73 -10.30 3.86
C ASN A 421 -7.93 -9.72 4.62
N THR A 422 -9.12 -10.29 4.45
CA THR A 422 -10.34 -9.84 5.13
C THR A 422 -10.26 -10.14 6.63
N LYS A 423 -9.69 -11.28 7.04
CA LYS A 423 -9.43 -11.59 8.46
C LYS A 423 -8.45 -10.63 9.11
N ASP A 424 -7.36 -10.29 8.42
CA ASP A 424 -6.38 -9.33 8.93
C ASP A 424 -7.01 -7.94 9.14
N LYS A 425 -7.78 -7.46 8.16
CA LYS A 425 -8.52 -6.20 8.26
C LYS A 425 -9.51 -6.22 9.42
N PHE A 426 -10.23 -7.33 9.60
CA PHE A 426 -11.17 -7.52 10.68
C PHE A 426 -10.50 -7.47 12.06
N ALA A 427 -9.34 -8.12 12.23
CA ALA A 427 -8.58 -8.06 13.48
C ALA A 427 -8.13 -6.63 13.82
N VAL A 428 -7.72 -5.85 12.81
CA VAL A 428 -7.38 -4.43 12.97
C VAL A 428 -8.61 -3.61 13.39
N LEU A 429 -9.77 -3.82 12.77
CA LEU A 429 -11.02 -3.15 13.13
C LEU A 429 -11.46 -3.46 14.57
N GLN A 430 -11.36 -4.73 14.99
CA GLN A 430 -11.65 -5.12 16.36
C GLN A 430 -10.74 -4.44 17.38
N THR A 431 -9.44 -4.40 17.09
CA THR A 431 -8.44 -3.73 17.95
C THR A 431 -8.74 -2.23 18.04
N ALA A 432 -9.07 -1.59 16.91
CA ALA A 432 -9.43 -0.18 16.86
C ALA A 432 -10.71 0.11 17.66
N LEU A 433 -11.74 -0.73 17.54
CA LEU A 433 -12.98 -0.59 18.31
C LEU A 433 -12.72 -0.77 19.82
N GLN A 434 -11.93 -1.77 20.21
CA GLN A 434 -11.61 -2.01 21.62
C GLN A 434 -10.87 -0.80 22.22
N HIS A 435 -9.91 -0.25 21.48
CA HIS A 435 -9.21 0.96 21.88
C HIS A 435 -10.13 2.19 21.95
N HIS A 436 -11.05 2.32 21.00
CA HIS A 436 -12.04 3.40 21.03
C HIS A 436 -12.96 3.29 22.26
N ARG A 437 -13.39 2.07 22.60
CA ARG A 437 -14.23 1.81 23.79
C ARG A 437 -13.48 2.03 25.10
N SER A 438 -12.17 1.77 25.16
CA SER A 438 -11.38 2.04 26.37
C SER A 438 -11.15 3.53 26.60
N ASN A 439 -11.05 4.33 25.52
CA ASN A 439 -10.66 5.73 25.62
C ASN A 439 -11.84 6.70 25.73
N HIS A 440 -13.05 6.27 25.36
CA HIS A 440 -14.25 7.12 25.39
C HIS A 440 -15.24 6.62 26.45
N PRO A 441 -15.42 7.33 27.58
CA PRO A 441 -16.38 6.94 28.61
C PRO A 441 -17.82 6.99 28.08
N LYS A 442 -18.67 6.11 28.63
CA LYS A 442 -20.11 6.02 28.31
C LYS A 442 -20.76 7.40 28.48
N GLY A 443 -21.34 7.94 27.40
CA GLY A 443 -22.09 9.21 27.40
C GLY A 443 -21.52 10.33 26.53
N SER A 444 -20.44 10.11 25.78
CA SER A 444 -19.98 11.09 24.77
C SER A 444 -20.72 10.94 23.44
N ASP A 445 -20.69 12.00 22.60
CA ASP A 445 -21.17 12.03 21.19
C ASP A 445 -20.57 10.92 20.30
N SER A 446 -19.66 10.12 20.85
CA SER A 446 -19.08 8.93 20.24
C SER A 446 -20.04 7.74 20.09
N ALA A 447 -21.22 7.74 20.73
CA ALA A 447 -22.12 6.58 20.71
C ALA A 447 -22.52 6.17 19.27
N ASP A 448 -22.82 7.13 18.40
CA ASP A 448 -23.16 6.88 17.00
C ASP A 448 -21.97 6.31 16.22
N THR A 449 -20.76 6.79 16.52
CA THR A 449 -19.53 6.29 15.87
C THR A 449 -19.23 4.85 16.28
N ILE A 450 -19.40 4.53 17.57
CA ILE A 450 -19.23 3.15 18.07
C ILE A 450 -20.25 2.23 17.41
N LYS A 451 -21.52 2.66 17.32
CA LYS A 451 -22.58 1.90 16.66
C LYS A 451 -22.25 1.63 15.19
N GLN A 452 -21.76 2.64 14.45
CA GLN A 452 -21.32 2.45 13.06
C GLN A 452 -20.15 1.47 12.95
N ILE A 453 -19.16 1.53 13.85
CA ILE A 453 -18.04 0.60 13.84
C ILE A 453 -18.50 -0.83 14.17
N ASP A 454 -19.42 -0.98 15.12
CA ASP A 454 -20.04 -2.27 15.46
C ASP A 454 -20.78 -2.87 14.25
N GLU A 455 -21.58 -2.06 13.55
CA GLU A 455 -22.27 -2.48 12.32
C GLU A 455 -21.27 -2.93 11.23
N VAL A 456 -20.17 -2.20 11.04
CA VAL A 456 -19.10 -2.57 10.10
C VAL A 456 -18.40 -3.87 10.49
N ILE A 457 -18.16 -4.08 11.79
CA ILE A 457 -17.56 -5.31 12.32
C ILE A 457 -18.50 -6.49 12.10
N ASP A 458 -19.80 -6.34 12.37
CA ASP A 458 -20.77 -7.41 12.16
C ASP A 458 -20.95 -7.72 10.67
N ASN A 459 -20.98 -6.72 9.80
CA ASN A 459 -20.93 -6.92 8.34
C ASN A 459 -19.65 -7.65 7.90
N SER A 460 -18.50 -7.29 8.48
CA SER A 460 -17.23 -7.93 8.17
C SER A 460 -17.20 -9.41 8.61
N LYS A 461 -17.78 -9.75 9.77
CA LYS A 461 -17.93 -11.15 10.20
C LYS A 461 -18.74 -11.96 9.19
N ARG A 462 -19.88 -11.43 8.73
CA ARG A 462 -20.72 -12.09 7.73
C ARG A 462 -20.00 -12.26 6.39
N ASN A 463 -19.21 -11.29 5.97
CA ASN A 463 -18.36 -11.41 4.77
C ASN A 463 -17.29 -12.51 4.93
N ILE A 464 -16.64 -12.59 6.10
CA ILE A 464 -15.66 -13.65 6.40
C ILE A 464 -16.34 -15.02 6.33
N GLU A 465 -17.51 -15.17 6.97
CA GLU A 465 -18.25 -16.43 6.97
C GLU A 465 -18.71 -16.84 5.56
N ALA A 466 -19.27 -15.90 4.78
CA ALA A 466 -19.64 -16.15 3.39
C ALA A 466 -18.44 -16.64 2.57
N THR A 467 -17.28 -16.01 2.76
CA THR A 467 -16.02 -16.40 2.10
C THR A 467 -15.54 -17.77 2.56
N GLU A 468 -15.63 -18.09 3.86
CA GLU A 468 -15.25 -19.42 4.41
C GLU A 468 -16.11 -20.54 3.85
N ARG A 469 -17.43 -20.33 3.75
CA ARG A 469 -18.35 -21.32 3.20
C ARG A 469 -18.05 -21.60 1.72
N LEU A 470 -17.80 -20.56 0.92
CA LEU A 470 -17.39 -20.71 -0.48
C LEU A 470 -16.03 -21.38 -0.63
N LEU A 471 -15.06 -21.00 0.20
CA LEU A 471 -13.73 -21.62 0.18
C LEU A 471 -13.82 -23.12 0.45
N LYS A 472 -14.59 -23.53 1.47
CA LYS A 472 -14.82 -24.95 1.77
C LYS A 472 -15.49 -25.70 0.60
N GLU A 473 -16.48 -25.08 -0.05
CA GLU A 473 -17.15 -25.65 -1.22
C GLU A 473 -16.18 -25.87 -2.38
N PHE A 474 -15.34 -24.89 -2.67
CA PHE A 474 -14.35 -24.97 -3.74
C PHE A 474 -13.21 -25.95 -3.42
N GLU A 475 -12.70 -25.97 -2.20
CA GLU A 475 -11.70 -26.95 -1.76
C GLU A 475 -12.23 -28.39 -1.85
N ALA A 476 -13.50 -28.62 -1.49
CA ALA A 476 -14.14 -29.91 -1.65
C ALA A 476 -14.25 -30.32 -3.14
N GLN A 477 -14.51 -29.36 -4.03
CA GLN A 477 -14.54 -29.61 -5.47
C GLN A 477 -13.15 -29.95 -6.04
N VAL A 478 -12.09 -29.27 -5.60
CA VAL A 478 -10.69 -29.60 -5.95
C VAL A 478 -10.37 -31.04 -5.53
N LEU A 479 -10.65 -31.41 -4.28
CA LEU A 479 -10.40 -32.77 -3.78
C LEU A 479 -11.17 -33.83 -4.59
N LYS A 480 -12.40 -33.52 -5.01
CA LYS A 480 -13.21 -34.40 -5.86
C LYS A 480 -12.62 -34.55 -7.27
N ALA A 481 -12.12 -33.46 -7.84
CA ALA A 481 -11.46 -33.46 -9.14
C ALA A 481 -10.17 -34.28 -9.10
N GLU A 482 -9.33 -34.09 -8.08
CA GLU A 482 -8.10 -34.85 -7.85
C GLU A 482 -8.38 -36.35 -7.69
N ALA A 483 -9.38 -36.72 -6.89
CA ALA A 483 -9.77 -38.12 -6.71
C ALA A 483 -10.29 -38.77 -8.01
N THR A 484 -10.98 -38.00 -8.84
CA THR A 484 -11.47 -38.48 -10.15
C THR A 484 -10.32 -38.65 -11.13
N ALA A 485 -9.36 -37.72 -11.16
CA ALA A 485 -8.15 -37.80 -11.97
C ALA A 485 -7.27 -39.00 -11.56
N ALA A 486 -7.11 -39.24 -10.25
CA ALA A 486 -6.37 -40.40 -9.74
C ALA A 486 -6.97 -41.73 -10.21
N LYS A 487 -8.30 -41.87 -10.17
CA LYS A 487 -9.00 -43.07 -10.66
C LYS A 487 -8.88 -43.28 -12.17
N GLN A 488 -8.74 -42.21 -12.95
CA GLN A 488 -8.54 -42.29 -14.40
C GLN A 488 -7.08 -42.56 -14.78
N GLY A 489 -6.14 -42.15 -13.91
CA GLY A 489 -4.70 -42.35 -14.09
C GLY A 489 -4.17 -43.70 -13.63
N GLU A 490 -4.93 -44.48 -12.85
CA GLU A 490 -4.60 -45.88 -12.58
C GLU A 490 -4.62 -46.65 -13.91
N PRO A 491 -3.46 -47.14 -14.41
CA PRO A 491 -3.45 -47.94 -15.62
C PRO A 491 -4.37 -49.15 -15.38
N LYS A 492 -5.29 -49.42 -16.30
CA LYS A 492 -6.12 -50.63 -16.29
C LYS A 492 -5.20 -51.86 -16.30
N ALA A 493 -4.72 -52.25 -15.14
CA ALA A 493 -3.86 -53.39 -14.97
C ALA A 493 -4.73 -54.63 -15.13
N ALA A 494 -4.60 -55.27 -16.29
CA ALA A 494 -4.96 -56.66 -16.54
C ALA A 494 -6.46 -57.04 -16.41
N GLU A 495 -7.26 -56.66 -17.40
CA GLU A 495 -8.24 -57.59 -17.99
C GLU A 495 -7.67 -58.14 -19.31
N GLN A 496 -6.65 -58.99 -19.19
CA GLN A 496 -6.34 -60.00 -20.20
C GLN A 496 -6.45 -61.35 -19.49
N LYS A 497 -7.60 -62.01 -19.69
CA LYS A 497 -7.77 -63.44 -19.49
C LYS A 497 -8.39 -64.03 -20.73
#